data_AF-A0ABD1U2L7-F1
#
_entry.id   AF-A0ABD1U2L7-F1
#
_cell.length_a   1.000
_cell.length_b   1.000
_cell.length_c   1.000
_cell.angle_alpha   90.00
_cell.angle_beta   90.00
_cell.angle_gamma   90.00
#
_symmetry.space_group_name_H-M   'P 1'
#
loop_
_entity.id
_entity.type
_entity.pdbx_description
1 polymer ?
#
loop_
_entity_poly.entity_id
_entity_poly.type
_entity_poly.pdbx_seq_one_letter_code
_entity_poly.pdbx_strand_id
1 'polypeptide(L)'
;MMGRKIAEAMSNKSSRQQSMVLEEDPFSLEVMVIPLPRDFKQPKMEKYHGSSDPVDHLRSFVDLMRLQATLDAIMCRAFPPTLRREARDWVATSPKINPYI
;
A
#
# COMPACT_ATOMS: atom_id res chain seq x y z
N MET A 1 16.42 30.67 -23.61
CA MET A 1 15.32 30.57 -22.62
C MET A 1 14.91 29.10 -22.49
N MET A 2 15.49 28.33 -21.57
CA MET A 2 15.24 26.88 -21.41
C MET A 2 14.67 26.48 -20.03
N GLY A 3 14.18 27.44 -19.23
CA GLY A 3 13.77 27.16 -17.84
C GLY A 3 12.29 26.79 -17.61
N ARG A 4 11.40 27.01 -18.58
CA ARG A 4 9.94 26.94 -18.34
C ARG A 4 9.27 25.61 -18.68
N LYS A 5 9.91 24.77 -19.49
CA LYS A 5 9.28 23.54 -20.04
C LYS A 5 9.34 22.33 -19.10
N ILE A 6 10.32 22.30 -18.18
CA ILE A 6 10.50 21.18 -17.24
C ILE A 6 9.55 21.26 -16.04
N ALA A 7 9.30 22.46 -15.51
CA ALA A 7 8.36 22.64 -14.39
C ALA A 7 6.91 22.33 -14.80
N GLU A 8 6.53 22.72 -16.02
CA GLU A 8 5.20 22.46 -16.59
C GLU A 8 4.97 20.96 -16.86
N ALA A 9 6.01 20.23 -17.31
CA ALA A 9 5.94 18.78 -17.50
C ALA A 9 5.84 18.00 -16.17
N MET A 10 6.47 18.50 -15.10
CA MET A 10 6.36 17.91 -13.75
C MET A 10 5.00 18.24 -13.10
N SER A 11 4.46 19.43 -13.33
CA SER A 11 3.12 19.82 -12.86
C SER A 11 2.00 19.06 -13.59
N ASN A 12 2.09 18.92 -14.91
CA ASN A 12 1.06 18.20 -15.69
C ASN A 12 1.12 16.68 -15.53
N LYS A 13 2.29 16.09 -15.22
CA LYS A 13 2.39 14.67 -14.86
C LYS A 13 1.83 14.40 -13.47
N SER A 14 2.02 15.32 -12.51
CA SER A 14 1.43 15.21 -11.17
C SER A 14 -0.09 15.24 -11.25
N SER A 15 -0.69 16.20 -11.95
CA SER A 15 -2.16 16.35 -11.97
C SER A 15 -2.90 15.25 -12.74
N ARG A 16 -2.32 14.69 -13.81
CA ARG A 16 -2.99 13.63 -14.60
C ARG A 16 -2.89 12.25 -13.95
N GLN A 17 -1.82 11.95 -13.22
CA GLN A 17 -1.67 10.65 -12.53
C GLN A 17 -2.47 10.62 -11.22
N GLN A 18 -2.61 11.77 -10.55
CA GLN A 18 -3.24 11.91 -9.24
C GLN A 18 -4.78 11.85 -9.30
N SER A 19 -5.37 12.05 -10.48
CA SER A 19 -6.82 12.06 -10.69
C SER A 19 -7.45 10.67 -10.92
N MET A 20 -6.67 9.62 -11.23
CA MET A 20 -7.23 8.33 -11.67
C MET A 20 -7.19 7.20 -10.63
N VAL A 21 -6.63 7.38 -9.42
CA VAL A 21 -6.32 6.21 -8.54
C VAL A 21 -6.67 6.39 -7.06
N LEU A 22 -7.23 7.54 -6.63
CA LEU A 22 -7.40 7.79 -5.19
C LEU A 22 -8.82 7.53 -4.65
N GLU A 23 -9.87 7.62 -5.47
CA GLU A 23 -11.24 7.38 -4.98
C GLU A 23 -11.55 5.89 -4.78
N GLU A 24 -10.90 4.99 -5.53
CA GLU A 24 -11.11 3.54 -5.49
C GLU A 24 -10.09 2.78 -4.64
N ASP A 25 -9.09 3.44 -4.05
CA ASP A 25 -8.10 2.76 -3.23
C ASP A 25 -8.71 2.35 -1.87
N PRO A 26 -8.44 1.10 -1.41
CA PRO A 26 -8.93 0.63 -0.11
C PRO A 26 -8.29 1.38 1.08
N PHE A 27 -7.17 2.08 0.88
CA PHE A 27 -6.48 2.84 1.91
C PHE A 27 -6.86 4.33 1.91
N SER A 28 -6.72 4.97 3.08
CA SER A 28 -6.90 6.42 3.20
C SER A 28 -5.82 7.18 2.43
N LEU A 29 -6.12 8.42 2.05
CA LEU A 29 -5.14 9.32 1.42
C LEU A 29 -3.87 9.45 2.27
N GLU A 30 -4.00 9.50 3.59
CA GLU A 30 -2.88 9.58 4.55
C GLU A 30 -1.90 8.42 4.39
N VAL A 31 -2.40 7.21 4.14
CA VAL A 31 -1.57 6.03 3.89
C VAL A 31 -0.94 6.07 2.50
N MET A 32 -1.71 6.54 1.50
CA MET A 32 -1.30 6.57 0.10
C MET A 32 -0.23 7.62 -0.22
N VAL A 33 -0.23 8.75 0.49
CA VAL A 33 0.73 9.85 0.27
C VAL A 33 2.11 9.60 0.90
N ILE A 34 2.24 8.61 1.80
CA ILE A 34 3.54 8.26 2.38
C ILE A 34 4.43 7.65 1.28
N PRO A 35 5.61 8.22 1.00
CA PRO A 35 6.50 7.66 0.00
C PRO A 35 7.09 6.32 0.48
N LEU A 36 7.21 5.36 -0.44
CA LEU A 36 7.97 4.15 -0.17
C LEU A 36 9.47 4.48 -0.10
N PRO A 37 10.22 3.95 0.89
CA PRO A 37 11.67 4.01 0.92
C PRO A 37 12.27 3.49 -0.39
N ARG A 38 13.40 4.07 -0.81
CA ARG A 38 14.05 3.73 -2.09
C ARG A 38 14.43 2.25 -2.20
N ASP A 39 14.78 1.65 -1.08
CA ASP A 39 15.24 0.29 -0.91
C ASP A 39 14.15 -0.66 -0.38
N PHE A 40 12.90 -0.19 -0.32
CA PHE A 40 11.78 -1.01 0.11
C PHE A 40 11.65 -2.27 -0.76
N LYS A 41 11.53 -3.43 -0.11
CA LYS A 41 11.33 -4.72 -0.77
C LYS A 41 10.04 -5.31 -0.29
N GLN A 42 9.24 -5.83 -1.23
CA GLN A 42 8.06 -6.59 -0.85
C GLN A 42 8.44 -7.78 0.05
N PRO A 43 7.63 -8.05 1.09
CA PRO A 43 7.82 -9.20 1.95
C PRO A 43 7.83 -10.50 1.14
N LYS A 44 8.86 -11.31 1.37
CA LYS A 44 8.96 -12.65 0.80
C LYS A 44 8.38 -13.64 1.79
N MET A 45 7.09 -13.93 1.62
CA MET A 45 6.38 -14.93 2.41
C MET A 45 5.38 -15.66 1.53
N GLU A 46 4.95 -16.84 1.97
CA GLU A 46 3.88 -17.57 1.29
C GLU A 46 2.58 -16.77 1.30
N LYS A 47 1.85 -16.83 0.20
CA LYS A 47 0.60 -16.09 0.09
C LYS A 47 -0.50 -16.78 0.89
N TYR A 48 -1.19 -16.01 1.72
CA TYR A 48 -2.32 -16.51 2.49
C TYR A 48 -3.48 -16.86 1.56
N HIS A 49 -3.88 -18.13 1.58
CA HIS A 49 -4.93 -18.67 0.73
C HIS A 49 -6.14 -19.20 1.53
N GLY A 50 -6.27 -18.79 2.79
CA GLY A 50 -7.45 -19.11 3.60
C GLY A 50 -7.42 -20.43 4.35
N SER A 51 -6.38 -21.27 4.19
CA SER A 51 -6.34 -22.59 4.87
C SER A 51 -5.43 -22.65 6.10
N SER A 52 -4.52 -21.70 6.27
CA SER A 52 -3.69 -21.57 7.48
C SER A 52 -4.36 -20.63 8.47
N ASP A 53 -3.83 -20.49 9.69
CA ASP A 53 -4.34 -19.50 10.64
C ASP A 53 -4.07 -18.07 10.10
N PRO A 54 -5.12 -17.23 9.88
CA PRO A 54 -4.93 -15.85 9.46
C PRO A 54 -4.17 -15.00 10.48
N VAL A 55 -4.26 -15.32 11.77
CA VAL A 55 -3.54 -14.60 12.83
C VAL A 55 -2.04 -14.86 12.74
N ASP A 56 -1.64 -16.12 12.50
CA ASP A 56 -0.22 -16.46 12.33
C ASP A 56 0.37 -15.89 11.04
N HIS A 57 -0.40 -15.81 9.97
CA HIS A 57 0.01 -15.09 8.75
C HIS A 57 0.24 -13.60 9.03
N LEU A 58 -0.69 -12.95 9.75
CA LEU A 58 -0.55 -11.54 10.12
C LEU A 58 0.66 -11.29 11.02
N ARG A 59 0.89 -12.14 12.02
CA ARG A 59 2.08 -12.06 12.90
C ARG A 59 3.37 -12.16 12.10
N SER A 60 3.46 -13.18 11.23
CA SER A 60 4.62 -13.39 10.36
C SER A 60 4.89 -12.17 9.48
N PHE A 61 3.84 -11.59 8.92
CA PHE A 61 3.94 -10.36 8.13
C PHE A 61 4.46 -9.19 8.96
N VAL A 62 3.86 -8.91 10.12
CA VAL A 62 4.24 -7.80 11.01
C VAL A 62 5.70 -7.95 11.46
N ASP A 63 6.15 -9.15 11.83
CA ASP A 63 7.52 -9.40 12.23
C ASP A 63 8.51 -9.11 11.09
N LEU A 64 8.19 -9.52 9.85
CA LEU A 64 9.00 -9.21 8.66
C LEU A 64 9.08 -7.70 8.38
N MET A 65 7.97 -6.98 8.51
CA MET A 65 7.95 -5.53 8.27
C MET A 65 8.70 -4.74 9.36
N ARG A 66 8.63 -5.20 10.61
CA ARG A 66 9.40 -4.62 11.73
C ARG A 66 10.91 -4.82 11.57
N LEU A 67 11.34 -5.97 11.06
CA LEU A 67 12.75 -6.21 10.73
C LEU A 67 13.27 -5.23 9.65
N GLN A 68 12.39 -4.75 8.77
CA GLN A 68 12.70 -3.72 7.78
C GLN A 68 12.51 -2.28 8.31
N ALA A 69 12.24 -2.10 9.61
CA ALA A 69 11.95 -0.81 10.23
C ALA A 69 10.89 0.02 9.46
N THR A 70 9.87 -0.67 8.94
CA THR A 70 8.88 -0.04 8.06
C THR A 70 7.82 0.72 8.86
N LEU A 71 7.29 1.83 8.31
CA LEU A 71 6.17 2.56 8.89
C LEU A 71 4.85 1.81 8.70
N ASP A 72 3.92 1.91 9.66
CA ASP A 72 2.61 1.23 9.62
C ASP A 72 1.83 1.49 8.33
N ALA A 73 1.83 2.74 7.83
CA ALA A 73 1.20 3.09 6.55
C ALA A 73 1.77 2.28 5.37
N ILE A 74 3.07 2.03 5.36
CA ILE A 74 3.72 1.22 4.33
C ILE A 74 3.40 -0.26 4.56
N MET A 75 3.30 -0.72 5.81
CA MET A 75 2.85 -2.08 6.13
C MET A 75 1.45 -2.34 5.58
N CYS A 76 0.50 -1.42 5.79
CA CYS A 76 -0.85 -1.51 5.25
C CYS A 76 -0.82 -1.73 3.73
N ARG A 77 -0.05 -0.93 2.99
CA ARG A 77 0.05 -1.05 1.52
C ARG A 77 0.79 -2.30 1.06
N ALA A 78 1.70 -2.83 1.87
CA ALA A 78 2.48 -4.02 1.56
C ALA A 78 1.74 -5.34 1.87
N PHE A 79 0.66 -5.29 2.64
CA PHE A 79 -0.09 -6.46 3.07
C PHE A 79 -0.94 -7.13 1.98
N PRO A 80 -1.78 -6.41 1.18
CA PRO A 80 -2.66 -7.05 0.19
C PRO A 80 -1.95 -7.96 -0.81
N PRO A 81 -0.72 -7.65 -1.29
CA PRO A 81 0.05 -8.56 -2.14
C PRO A 81 0.32 -9.95 -1.52
N THR A 82 0.35 -10.05 -0.19
CA THR A 82 0.57 -11.30 0.55
C THR A 82 -0.66 -12.20 0.61
N LEU A 83 -1.81 -11.73 0.12
CA LEU A 83 -3.05 -12.50 0.07
C LEU A 83 -3.21 -13.17 -1.29
N ARG A 84 -3.91 -14.31 -1.36
CA ARG A 84 -4.27 -15.02 -2.60
C ARG A 84 -5.74 -14.74 -2.93
N ARG A 85 -6.03 -14.51 -4.23
CA ARG A 85 -7.35 -14.27 -4.85
C ARG A 85 -8.48 -13.89 -3.89
N GLU A 86 -9.19 -14.85 -3.30
CA GLU A 86 -10.38 -14.55 -2.48
C GLU A 86 -10.08 -13.62 -1.29
N ALA A 87 -8.90 -13.76 -0.68
CA ALA A 87 -8.49 -12.89 0.41
C ALA A 87 -8.10 -11.48 -0.05
N ARG A 88 -7.69 -11.29 -1.32
CA ARG A 88 -7.45 -9.94 -1.89
C ARG A 88 -8.76 -9.19 -2.11
N ASP A 89 -9.75 -9.88 -2.65
CA ASP A 89 -11.07 -9.31 -2.92
C ASP A 89 -11.77 -8.91 -1.60
N TRP A 90 -11.55 -9.68 -0.53
CA TRP A 90 -12.00 -9.31 0.81
C TRP A 90 -11.41 -7.97 1.30
N VAL A 91 -10.10 -7.73 1.11
CA VAL A 91 -9.50 -6.44 1.51
C VAL A 91 -10.08 -5.27 0.71
N ALA A 92 -10.28 -5.46 -0.60
CA ALA A 92 -10.87 -4.44 -1.46
C ALA A 92 -12.35 -4.14 -1.12
N THR A 93 -13.07 -5.11 -0.56
CA THR A 93 -14.49 -5.00 -0.19
C THR A 93 -14.71 -4.71 1.31
N SER A 94 -13.65 -4.80 2.13
CA SER A 94 -13.75 -4.53 3.57
C SER A 94 -14.13 -3.08 3.82
N PRO A 95 -14.99 -2.79 4.82
CA PRO A 95 -15.32 -1.41 5.17
C PRO A 95 -14.06 -0.63 5.51
N LYS A 96 -13.94 0.59 4.99
CA LYS A 96 -12.84 1.48 5.34
C LYS A 96 -12.83 1.64 6.86
N ILE A 97 -11.79 1.13 7.52
CA ILE A 97 -11.65 1.28 8.97
C ILE A 97 -11.51 2.78 9.23
N ASN A 98 -12.50 3.32 9.94
CA ASN A 98 -12.52 4.71 10.36
C ASN A 98 -11.34 4.93 11.32
N PRO A 99 -10.41 5.85 11.04
CA PRO A 99 -9.24 6.10 11.90
C PRO A 99 -9.58 6.67 13.29
N TYR A 100 -10.86 6.90 13.59
CA TYR A 100 -11.34 7.46 14.86
C TYR A 100 -12.02 6.43 15.79
N ILE A 101 -11.75 5.13 15.63
CA ILE A 101 -12.20 4.06 16.54
C ILE A 101 -10.98 3.36 17.15
#